data_AF-A0A4Y9MJK7-F1
#
_entry.id   AF-A0A4Y9MJK7-F1
#
_cell.length_a   1.000
_cell.length_b   1.000
_cell.length_c   1.000
_cell.angle_alpha   90.00
_cell.angle_beta   90.00
_cell.angle_gamma   90.00
#
_symmetry.space_group_name_H-M   'P 1'
#
loop_
_entity.id
_entity.type
_entity.pdbx_description
1 polymer ?
#
loop_
_entity_poly.entity_id
_entity_poly.type
_entity_poly.pdbx_seq_one_letter_code
_entity_poly.pdbx_strand_id
1 'polypeptide(L)'
;MYEPDEAAIVRYAQRSTRMAVIDDELYGDLARHFTPEQIIEICFTVGLSNMINRFHATFLTEVDPETQEALAPSCPLSYPQLPQP
;
A
#
# COMPACT_ATOMS: atom_id res chain seq x y z
N MET A 1 -14.17 2.74 -5.60
CA MET A 1 -14.37 2.52 -4.15
C MET A 1 -13.73 1.18 -3.85
N TYR A 2 -12.98 1.06 -2.76
CA TYR A 2 -12.32 -0.20 -2.41
C TYR A 2 -13.32 -1.18 -1.80
N GLU A 3 -13.25 -2.43 -2.19
CA GLU A 3 -13.90 -3.53 -1.47
C GLU A 3 -13.27 -3.71 -0.07
N PRO A 4 -13.95 -4.35 0.89
CA PRO A 4 -13.47 -4.42 2.28
C PRO A 4 -12.06 -5.00 2.45
N ASP A 5 -11.75 -6.05 1.69
CA ASP A 5 -10.45 -6.71 1.68
C ASP A 5 -9.36 -5.84 1.04
N GLU A 6 -9.66 -5.21 -0.09
CA GLU A 6 -8.78 -4.21 -0.73
C GLU A 6 -8.48 -3.04 0.21
N ALA A 7 -9.49 -2.54 0.92
CA ALA A 7 -9.35 -1.45 1.88
C ALA A 7 -8.43 -1.82 3.05
N ALA A 8 -8.51 -3.07 3.54
CA ALA A 8 -7.62 -3.58 4.59
C ALA A 8 -6.14 -3.60 4.11
N ILE A 9 -5.89 -4.05 2.87
CA ILE A 9 -4.53 -4.01 2.27
C ILE A 9 -4.04 -2.56 2.18
N VAL A 10 -4.86 -1.65 1.67
CA VAL A 10 -4.46 -0.24 1.48
C VAL A 10 -4.20 0.45 2.82
N ARG A 11 -4.98 0.18 3.86
CA ARG A 11 -4.72 0.70 5.23
C ARG A 11 -3.40 0.17 5.79
N TYR A 12 -3.14 -1.12 5.62
CA TYR A 12 -1.86 -1.73 6.02
C TYR A 12 -0.68 -1.07 5.30
N ALA A 13 -0.76 -0.94 3.97
CA ALA A 13 0.28 -0.30 3.18
C ALA A 13 0.53 1.14 3.63
N GLN A 14 -0.54 1.90 3.87
CA GLN A 14 -0.46 3.28 4.37
C GLN A 14 0.29 3.40 5.70
N ARG A 15 0.06 2.51 6.68
CA ARG A 15 0.79 2.53 7.96
C ARG A 15 2.22 2.02 7.82
N SER A 16 2.40 0.89 7.13
CA SER A 16 3.70 0.24 6.91
C SER A 16 4.69 1.18 6.21
N THR A 17 4.28 1.86 5.14
CA THR A 17 5.13 2.83 4.41
C THR A 17 5.56 4.01 5.28
N ARG A 18 4.72 4.45 6.22
CA ARG A 18 5.03 5.53 7.17
C ARG A 18 5.79 5.06 8.41
N MET A 19 6.16 3.77 8.47
CA MET A 19 6.78 3.13 9.62
C MET A 19 5.96 3.33 10.91
N ALA A 20 4.64 3.45 10.78
CA ALA A 20 3.73 3.51 11.91
C ALA A 20 3.51 2.09 12.48
N VAL A 21 3.12 2.02 13.75
CA VAL A 21 2.83 0.75 14.43
C VAL A 21 1.66 0.04 13.72
N ILE A 22 1.86 -1.25 13.47
CA ILE A 22 0.81 -2.18 13.07
C ILE A 22 0.27 -2.78 14.37
N ASP A 23 -0.86 -2.25 14.83
CA ASP A 23 -1.52 -2.68 16.06
C ASP A 23 -2.43 -3.89 15.81
N ASP A 24 -2.98 -4.43 16.90
CA ASP A 24 -3.87 -5.60 16.86
C ASP A 24 -5.15 -5.33 16.07
N GLU A 25 -5.64 -4.08 16.05
CA GLU A 25 -6.80 -3.71 15.25
C GLU A 25 -6.50 -3.81 13.76
N LEU A 26 -5.40 -3.21 13.30
CA LEU A 26 -5.01 -3.24 11.90
C LEU A 26 -4.61 -4.64 11.43
N TYR A 27 -3.85 -5.38 12.25
CA TYR A 27 -3.53 -6.77 11.94
C TYR A 27 -4.78 -7.65 11.95
N GLY A 28 -5.68 -7.43 12.92
CA GLY A 28 -6.97 -8.12 12.99
C GLY A 28 -7.84 -7.83 11.77
N ASP A 29 -7.83 -6.62 11.23
CA ASP A 29 -8.54 -6.26 10.00
C ASP A 29 -8.04 -7.08 8.80
N LEU A 30 -6.72 -7.20 8.63
CA LEU A 30 -6.14 -8.08 7.61
C LEU A 30 -6.52 -9.55 7.83
N ALA A 31 -6.40 -10.04 9.06
CA ALA A 31 -6.64 -11.44 9.41
C ALA A 31 -8.11 -11.88 9.25
N ARG A 32 -9.06 -10.93 9.14
CA ARG A 32 -10.46 -11.24 8.77
C ARG A 32 -10.62 -11.65 7.31
N HIS A 33 -9.72 -11.20 6.44
CA HIS A 33 -9.82 -11.37 4.99
C HIS A 33 -8.76 -12.32 4.42
N PHE A 34 -7.62 -12.43 5.09
CA PHE A 34 -6.43 -13.10 4.56
C PHE A 34 -5.85 -14.13 5.53
N THR A 35 -5.31 -15.22 4.98
CA THR A 35 -4.53 -16.18 5.78
C THR A 35 -3.18 -15.59 6.17
N PRO A 36 -2.48 -16.16 7.18
CA PRO A 36 -1.13 -15.72 7.53
C PRO A 36 -0.15 -15.71 6.35
N GLU A 37 -0.22 -16.69 5.45
CA GLU A 37 0.62 -16.78 4.25
C GLU A 37 0.34 -15.62 3.29
N GLN A 38 -0.94 -15.30 3.06
CA GLN A 38 -1.33 -14.15 2.24
C GLN A 38 -0.90 -12.82 2.87
N ILE A 39 -0.95 -12.69 4.20
CA ILE A 39 -0.46 -11.51 4.91
C ILE A 39 1.07 -11.37 4.76
N ILE A 40 1.82 -12.48 4.76
CA ILE A 40 3.26 -12.46 4.46
C ILE A 40 3.51 -11.96 3.04
N GLU A 41 2.74 -12.42 2.05
CA GLU A 41 2.85 -11.96 0.66
C GLU A 41 2.50 -10.46 0.51
N ILE A 42 1.46 -9.98 1.20
CA ILE A 42 1.09 -8.57 1.25
C ILE A 42 2.24 -7.74 1.86
N CYS A 43 2.81 -8.19 2.98
CA CYS A 43 3.95 -7.56 3.64
C CYS A 43 5.15 -7.45 2.69
N PHE A 44 5.48 -8.55 2.00
CA PHE A 44 6.59 -8.57 1.06
C PHE A 44 6.36 -7.63 -0.12
N THR A 45 5.15 -7.61 -0.68
CA THR A 45 4.78 -6.73 -1.79
C THR A 45 4.91 -5.25 -1.41
N VAL A 46 4.34 -4.85 -0.27
CA VAL A 46 4.45 -3.48 0.25
C VAL A 46 5.90 -3.13 0.55
N GLY A 47 6.66 -4.04 1.16
CA GLY A 47 8.08 -3.87 1.46
C GLY A 47 8.94 -3.66 0.21
N LEU A 48 8.70 -4.44 -0.84
CA LEU A 48 9.39 -4.33 -2.12
C LEU A 48 9.10 -2.97 -2.78
N SER A 49 7.84 -2.54 -2.86
CA SER A 49 7.48 -1.22 -3.37
C SER A 49 8.15 -0.10 -2.56
N ASN A 50 8.18 -0.24 -1.23
CA ASN A 50 8.86 0.69 -0.34
C ASN A 50 10.38 0.78 -0.61
N MET A 51 11.03 -0.34 -0.93
CA MET A 51 12.44 -0.34 -1.34
C MET A 51 12.63 0.36 -2.69
N ILE A 52 11.83 0.01 -3.70
CA ILE A 52 11.90 0.59 -5.05
C ILE A 52 11.67 2.12 -5.00
N ASN A 53 10.68 2.57 -4.22
CA ASN A 53 10.41 3.99 -4.01
C ASN A 53 11.64 4.73 -3.44
N ARG A 54 12.40 4.10 -2.54
CA ARG A 54 13.65 4.69 -2.00
C ARG A 54 14.75 4.77 -3.05
N PHE A 55 14.86 3.78 -3.94
CA PHE A 55 15.77 3.85 -5.08
C PHE A 55 15.43 5.05 -5.98
N HIS A 56 14.18 5.13 -6.46
CA HIS A 56 13.76 6.23 -7.33
C HIS A 56 13.91 7.60 -6.69
N ALA A 57 13.56 7.74 -5.41
CA ALA A 57 13.74 8.99 -4.68
C ALA A 57 15.22 9.37 -4.49
N THR A 58 16.10 8.39 -4.28
CA THR A 58 17.55 8.64 -4.08
C THR A 58 18.22 9.07 -5.39
N PHE A 59 17.85 8.45 -6.50
CA PHE A 59 18.49 8.67 -7.79
C PHE A 59 17.72 9.62 -8.70
N LEU A 60 16.63 10.22 -8.21
CA LEU A 60 15.78 11.17 -8.93
C LEU A 60 15.37 10.63 -10.31
N THR A 61 14.96 9.36 -10.36
CA THR A 61 14.58 8.71 -11.62
C THR A 61 13.43 9.47 -12.27
N GLU A 62 13.64 9.93 -13.51
CA GLU A 62 12.59 10.56 -14.29
C GLU A 62 11.57 9.51 -14.74
N VAL A 63 10.28 9.88 -14.72
CA VAL A 63 9.20 9.03 -15.23
C VAL A 63 9.25 9.06 -16.75
N ASP A 64 9.39 7.90 -17.37
CA ASP A 64 9.46 7.77 -18.82
C ASP A 64 8.12 8.14 -19.50
N PRO A 65 8.14 8.50 -20.80
CA PRO A 65 6.93 8.94 -21.50
C PRO A 65 5.78 7.93 -21.53
N GLU A 66 6.10 6.63 -21.61
CA GLU A 66 5.08 5.56 -21.65
C GLU A 66 4.34 5.49 -20.32
N THR A 67 5.06 5.57 -19.20
CA THR A 67 4.47 5.64 -17.86
C THR A 67 3.66 6.92 -17.65
N GLN A 68 4.12 8.08 -18.15
CA GLN A 68 3.36 9.34 -18.04
C GLN A 68 2.02 9.27 -18.79
N GLU A 69 2.02 8.71 -20.00
CA GLU A 69 0.81 8.56 -20.81
C GLU A 69 -0.21 7.63 -20.14
N ALA A 70 0.26 6.53 -19.53
CA ALA A 70 -0.58 5.61 -18.78
C ALA A 70 -1.27 6.27 -17.56
N LEU A 71 -0.66 7.29 -16.95
CA LEU A 71 -1.22 8.01 -15.81
C LEU A 71 -2.20 9.11 -16.20
N ALA A 72 -2.06 9.70 -17.40
CA ALA A 72 -2.79 10.88 -17.84
C ALA A 72 -4.35 10.81 -17.75
N PRO A 73 -5.00 9.66 -17.99
CA PRO A 73 -6.46 9.57 -17.89
C PRO A 73 -6.97 9.16 -16.49
N SER A 74 -6.10 8.94 -15.50
CA SER A 74 -6.50 8.35 -14.22
C SER A 74 -6.98 9.39 -13.20
N CYS A 75 -8.23 9.28 -12.75
CA CYS A 75 -8.71 9.99 -11.56
C CYS A 75 -8.19 9.29 -10.30
N PRO A 76 -7.50 9.98 -9.39
CA PRO A 76 -7.02 9.36 -8.17
C PRO A 76 -8.19 8.92 -7.28
N LEU A 77 -8.17 7.66 -6.86
CA LEU A 77 -9.11 7.14 -5.86
C LEU A 77 -8.75 7.70 -4.48
N SER A 78 -9.76 8.16 -3.74
CA SER A 78 -9.57 8.55 -2.34
C SER A 78 -9.14 7.35 -1.50
N TYR A 79 -8.09 7.53 -0.71
CA TYR A 79 -7.63 6.48 0.22
C TYR A 79 -8.72 6.11 1.24
N PRO A 80 -8.80 4.84 1.67
CA PRO A 80 -9.64 4.45 2.79
C PRO A 80 -9.12 5.12 4.06
N GLN A 81 -10.05 5.55 4.92
CA GLN A 81 -9.72 6.07 6.24
C GLN A 81 -9.00 5.01 7.07
N LEU A 82 -7.99 5.43 7.81
CA LEU A 82 -7.32 4.58 8.78
C LEU A 82 -8.25 4.32 9.98
N PRO A 83 -8.20 3.12 10.59
CA PRO A 83 -8.89 2.85 11.85
C PRO A 83 -8.40 3.82 12.94
N GLN A 84 -9.30 4.31 13.78
CA GLN A 84 -8.95 5.15 14.93
C GLN A 84 -8.48 4.27 16.09
N PRO A 85 -7.40 4.66 16.79
CA PRO A 85 -6.83 3.89 17.89
C PRO A 85 -7.77 3.76 19.09
#